data_AF-A0A5E7UWX6-F1
#
_entry.id   AF-A0A5E7UWX6-F1
#
_cell.length_a   1.000
_cell.length_b   1.000
_cell.length_c   1.000
_cell.angle_alpha   90.00
_cell.angle_beta   90.00
_cell.angle_gamma   90.00
#
_symmetry.space_group_name_H-M   'P 1'
#
loop_
_entity.id
_entity.type
_entity.pdbx_description
1 polymer ?
#
loop_
_entity_poly.entity_id
_entity_poly.type
_entity_poly.pdbx_seq_one_letter_code
_entity_poly.pdbx_strand_id
1 'polypeptide(L)'
;MLQGGERSFGAVKWFGGHNKQTQKENNYGFLQDASGQDIFLKKNDWQSTPLPLEGEVVTYIVEEKNEKHSARQACRLTDSKLNCVEIYKAICALSDTAQAVGRIDIRNKLCEYLCQIFCSSTQEEIKVIAKDEKQIIYSIIKQHPKSIENYAFLIEASEAKITENPLWANLPSSLIKLREDEIAKQFSDLEPSIVRKKSDIHLSFLPPSLIVYLLVKQVYTTPQQLGHDCDRVYNYIKLVTIDNSETFPDYLQLLYEEDLSLHKGKPSNPLLLNILDFLYFKRSLHEKNTDFIEIYTQSTRLSRNIETFILYNLFSLIISGNNRDVAYDIFLQRLWMAITSKSIMLEQQPSKIEKLFPSCITLGRKLSCEAVYWAKNEIYLCRGRPCHNPQVVPKPSRDYFEFNIYDWLAHYGINYFTEAKPESKDFPIKLAGYFNRLREIYKVIHCQACRRLMLPNMKYARTEYKDFENGIPVVKSMAAAYRLTVFHCNNESCCELDKGYYISHCIGYGCHQIIDTRNLKTQCGTGKYICRGCGSCCGVHAKSDPAGLCADCGSPLKILQKTVKGYSVNFAKCSSSNCEFTIESGNLPAKLKHPASTWQ
;
A
#
# COMPACT_ATOMS: atom_id res chain seq x y z
N MET A 1 20.97 -67.65 0.57
CA MET A 1 19.71 -67.45 1.32
C MET A 1 19.98 -66.39 2.38
N LEU A 2 19.52 -65.15 2.15
CA LEU A 2 19.62 -64.06 3.12
C LEU A 2 18.45 -64.20 4.10
N GLN A 3 18.74 -64.59 5.35
CA GLN A 3 17.80 -64.40 6.45
C GLN A 3 17.68 -62.89 6.68
N GLY A 4 16.62 -62.28 6.14
CA GLY A 4 16.38 -60.84 6.22
C GLY A 4 15.89 -60.45 7.60
N GLY A 5 16.81 -60.00 8.46
CA GLY A 5 16.46 -59.20 9.62
C GLY A 5 16.09 -57.77 9.18
N GLU A 6 15.20 -57.12 9.92
CA GLU A 6 14.87 -55.71 9.70
C GLU A 6 16.11 -54.85 9.94
N ARG A 7 16.42 -53.94 9.00
CA ARG A 7 17.59 -53.06 9.11
C ARG A 7 17.33 -51.93 10.09
N SER A 8 18.31 -51.66 10.93
CA SER A 8 18.35 -50.53 11.86
C SER A 8 19.32 -49.45 11.38
N PHE A 9 19.26 -48.28 12.01
CA PHE A 9 20.07 -47.10 11.66
C PHE A 9 20.77 -46.57 12.91
N GLY A 10 21.98 -46.05 12.73
CA GLY A 10 22.78 -45.50 13.82
C GLY A 10 23.90 -44.61 13.32
N ALA A 11 24.42 -43.76 14.21
CA ALA A 11 25.57 -42.91 13.96
C ALA A 11 26.84 -43.55 14.53
N VAL A 12 27.94 -43.50 13.79
CA VAL A 12 29.23 -44.04 14.25
C VAL A 12 29.77 -43.16 15.37
N LYS A 13 29.95 -43.72 16.58
CA LYS A 13 30.58 -43.01 17.70
C LYS A 13 32.10 -42.94 17.55
N TRP A 14 32.69 -44.06 17.14
CA TRP A 14 34.11 -44.16 16.79
C TRP A 14 34.35 -45.53 16.16
N PHE A 15 35.38 -45.65 15.32
CA PHE A 15 35.81 -46.92 14.76
C PHE A 15 37.33 -46.96 14.65
N GLY A 16 37.95 -48.02 15.14
CA GLY A 16 39.41 -48.18 15.12
C GLY A 16 40.13 -47.53 16.30
N GLY A 17 41.26 -46.89 16.02
CA GLY A 17 42.15 -46.32 17.03
C GLY A 17 43.15 -47.34 17.61
N HIS A 18 44.11 -46.84 18.38
CA HIS A 18 45.22 -47.64 18.92
C HIS A 18 44.96 -48.02 20.37
N ASN A 19 44.96 -49.31 20.68
CA ASN A 19 44.79 -49.77 22.06
C ASN A 19 46.06 -49.49 22.87
N LYS A 20 45.96 -48.62 23.88
CA LYS A 20 47.09 -48.23 24.74
C LYS A 20 47.71 -49.40 25.53
N GLN A 21 46.96 -50.47 25.79
CA GLN A 21 47.46 -51.63 26.55
C GLN A 21 48.10 -52.69 25.65
N THR A 22 47.61 -52.88 24.43
CA THR A 22 48.08 -53.97 23.54
C THR A 22 48.93 -53.49 22.35
N GLN A 23 49.05 -52.17 22.15
CA GLN A 23 49.71 -51.54 20.99
C GLN A 23 49.26 -52.12 19.63
N LYS A 24 48.00 -52.53 19.55
CA LYS A 24 47.38 -52.99 18.31
C LYS A 24 46.27 -52.03 17.91
N GLU A 25 46.08 -51.90 16.61
CA GLU A 25 44.95 -51.17 16.05
C GLU A 25 43.66 -51.96 16.31
N ASN A 26 42.62 -51.29 16.80
CA ASN A 26 41.33 -51.91 17.02
C ASN A 26 40.68 -52.22 15.67
N ASN A 27 40.18 -53.44 15.51
CA ASN A 27 39.38 -53.83 14.34
C ASN A 27 37.88 -53.76 14.65
N TYR A 28 37.48 -52.83 15.51
CA TYR A 28 36.11 -52.66 15.95
C TYR A 28 35.82 -51.20 16.32
N GLY A 29 34.55 -50.89 16.53
CA GLY A 29 34.04 -49.61 16.98
C GLY A 29 32.67 -49.74 17.61
N PHE A 30 32.03 -48.59 17.85
CA PHE A 30 30.66 -48.54 18.35
C PHE A 30 29.82 -47.58 17.51
N LEU A 31 28.57 -47.97 17.31
CA LEU A 31 27.51 -47.14 16.76
C LEU A 31 26.59 -46.73 17.91
N GLN A 32 25.95 -45.58 17.80
CA GLN A 32 24.81 -45.21 18.63
C GLN A 32 23.54 -45.32 17.79
N ASP A 33 22.59 -46.13 18.24
CA ASP A 33 21.29 -46.26 17.58
C ASP A 33 20.36 -45.07 17.89
N ALA A 34 19.15 -45.11 17.35
CA ALA A 34 18.15 -44.07 17.58
C ALA A 34 17.62 -43.99 19.03
N SER A 35 17.80 -45.04 19.84
CA SER A 35 17.44 -45.05 21.26
C SER A 35 18.55 -44.49 22.16
N GLY A 36 19.76 -44.29 21.61
CA GLY A 36 20.95 -43.88 22.34
C GLY A 36 21.80 -45.05 22.83
N GLN A 37 21.41 -46.29 22.52
CA GLN A 37 22.12 -47.52 22.87
C GLN A 37 23.37 -47.72 22.00
N ASP A 38 24.43 -48.23 22.64
CA ASP A 38 25.69 -48.55 21.98
C ASP A 38 25.64 -49.94 21.35
N ILE A 39 25.87 -49.98 20.04
CA ILE A 39 25.88 -51.18 19.22
C ILE A 39 27.31 -51.47 18.78
N PHE A 40 27.81 -52.66 19.12
CA PHE A 40 29.18 -53.05 18.80
C PHE A 40 29.35 -53.36 17.31
N LEU A 41 30.35 -52.77 16.64
CA LEU A 41 30.64 -53.00 15.23
C LEU A 41 32.03 -53.62 15.05
N LYS A 42 32.12 -54.78 14.38
CA LYS A 42 33.40 -55.41 14.00
C LYS A 42 33.75 -55.05 12.55
N LYS A 43 35.05 -54.98 12.25
CA LYS A 43 35.56 -54.75 10.89
C LYS A 43 35.03 -55.74 9.86
N ASN A 44 34.91 -57.02 10.22
CA ASN A 44 34.39 -58.05 9.31
C ASN A 44 32.88 -57.94 9.03
N ASP A 45 32.16 -57.17 9.85
CA ASP A 45 30.73 -56.92 9.67
C ASP A 45 30.45 -55.61 8.92
N TRP A 46 31.50 -54.83 8.60
CA TRP A 46 31.43 -53.63 7.75
C TRP A 46 31.63 -53.98 6.28
N GLN A 47 30.70 -53.57 5.41
CA GLN A 47 30.66 -53.96 4.00
C GLN A 47 31.10 -52.85 3.04
N SER A 48 31.22 -51.62 3.53
CA SER A 48 31.57 -50.45 2.71
C SER A 48 33.08 -50.20 2.68
N THR A 49 33.54 -49.41 1.71
CA THR A 49 34.93 -48.91 1.68
C THR A 49 34.96 -47.40 1.37
N PRO A 50 35.82 -46.60 2.04
CA PRO A 50 36.68 -46.94 3.18
C PRO A 50 35.91 -47.24 4.49
N LEU A 51 36.64 -47.44 5.60
CA LEU A 51 36.09 -47.63 6.95
C LEU A 51 35.21 -46.44 7.38
N PRO A 52 34.27 -46.65 8.32
CA PRO A 52 33.33 -45.61 8.71
C PRO A 52 34.01 -44.48 9.48
N LEU A 53 33.53 -43.25 9.27
CA LEU A 53 33.98 -42.06 9.98
C LEU A 53 33.10 -41.78 11.20
N GLU A 54 33.67 -41.13 12.22
CA GLU A 54 32.90 -40.64 13.37
C GLU A 54 31.78 -39.67 12.91
N GLY A 55 30.58 -39.86 13.45
CA GLY A 55 29.36 -39.13 13.08
C GLY A 55 28.64 -39.64 11.82
N GLU A 56 29.23 -40.59 11.08
CA GLU A 56 28.62 -41.12 9.85
C GLU A 56 27.37 -41.96 10.18
N VAL A 57 26.26 -41.72 9.47
CA VAL A 57 25.03 -42.50 9.63
C VAL A 57 25.09 -43.74 8.73
N VAL A 58 24.87 -44.89 9.33
CA VAL A 58 25.02 -46.22 8.72
C VAL A 58 23.77 -47.06 8.92
N THR A 59 23.60 -48.09 8.10
CA THR A 59 22.54 -49.09 8.26
C THR A 59 23.13 -50.47 8.51
N TYR A 60 22.48 -51.26 9.37
CA TYR A 60 22.98 -52.56 9.84
C TYR A 60 21.81 -53.46 10.28
N ILE A 61 22.08 -54.73 10.55
CA ILE A 61 21.14 -55.65 11.19
C ILE A 61 21.59 -55.85 12.64
N VAL A 62 20.69 -55.67 13.60
CA VAL A 62 20.97 -55.89 15.03
C VAL A 62 21.03 -57.40 15.30
N GLU A 63 22.10 -57.85 15.96
CA GLU A 63 22.25 -59.19 16.51
C GLU A 63 22.44 -59.09 18.03
N GLU A 64 21.53 -59.70 18.80
CA GLU A 64 21.60 -59.78 20.26
C GLU A 64 22.18 -61.12 20.70
N LYS A 65 23.25 -61.10 21.50
CA LYS A 65 23.85 -62.29 22.13
C LYS A 65 24.27 -61.97 23.56
N ASN A 66 23.76 -62.73 24.53
CA ASN A 66 24.08 -62.58 25.96
C ASN A 66 23.95 -61.11 26.43
N GLU A 67 22.82 -60.48 26.14
CA GLU A 67 22.51 -59.07 26.49
C GLU A 67 23.42 -58.02 25.82
N LYS A 68 24.25 -58.42 24.84
CA LYS A 68 25.08 -57.51 24.05
C LYS A 68 24.54 -57.37 22.64
N HIS A 69 24.39 -56.13 22.20
CA HIS A 69 23.94 -55.78 20.86
C HIS A 69 25.14 -55.55 19.94
N SER A 70 25.11 -56.18 18.76
CA SER A 70 26.14 -56.02 17.74
C SER A 70 25.53 -55.80 16.35
N ALA A 71 26.25 -55.07 15.51
CA ALA A 71 25.86 -54.77 14.14
C ALA A 71 26.45 -55.82 13.19
N ARG A 72 25.59 -56.44 12.37
CA ARG A 72 25.98 -57.26 11.21
C ARG A 72 25.60 -56.61 9.90
N GLN A 73 26.37 -56.89 8.85
CA GLN A 73 26.14 -56.35 7.51
C GLN A 73 25.97 -54.83 7.52
N ALA A 74 26.79 -54.15 8.32
CA ALA A 74 26.81 -52.72 8.44
C ALA A 74 27.40 -52.11 7.18
N CYS A 75 26.76 -51.07 6.65
CA CYS A 75 27.23 -50.37 5.47
C CYS A 75 26.81 -48.91 5.53
N ARG A 76 27.45 -48.08 4.70
CA ARG A 76 27.02 -46.70 4.47
C ARG A 76 25.62 -46.68 3.87
N LEU A 77 24.87 -45.62 4.14
CA LEU A 77 23.57 -45.43 3.51
C LEU A 77 23.66 -45.46 1.97
N THR A 78 24.66 -44.80 1.39
CA THR A 78 24.89 -44.73 -0.07
C THR A 78 25.23 -46.06 -0.72
N ASP A 79 25.80 -47.00 0.06
CA ASP A 79 26.20 -48.32 -0.44
C ASP A 79 25.12 -49.37 -0.15
N SER A 80 24.07 -48.97 0.57
CA SER A 80 22.96 -49.84 0.91
C SER A 80 22.08 -50.12 -0.30
N LYS A 81 21.50 -51.32 -0.37
CA LYS A 81 20.48 -51.69 -1.37
C LYS A 81 19.06 -51.33 -0.91
N LEU A 82 18.94 -50.39 0.03
CA LEU A 82 17.64 -49.98 0.55
C LEU A 82 16.93 -49.12 -0.50
N ASN A 83 15.65 -49.42 -0.74
CA ASN A 83 14.82 -48.58 -1.59
C ASN A 83 14.24 -47.39 -0.82
N CYS A 84 13.62 -46.45 -1.55
CA CYS A 84 13.09 -45.25 -0.94
C CYS A 84 11.93 -45.52 0.04
N VAL A 85 11.15 -46.60 -0.14
CA VAL A 85 10.07 -46.99 0.77
C VAL A 85 10.64 -47.43 2.13
N GLU A 86 11.72 -48.20 2.13
CA GLU A 86 12.40 -48.63 3.35
C GLU A 86 12.98 -47.43 4.12
N ILE A 87 13.64 -46.51 3.40
CA ILE A 87 14.14 -45.26 4.00
C ILE A 87 12.99 -44.40 4.54
N TYR A 88 11.89 -44.27 3.80
CA TYR A 88 10.72 -43.50 4.23
C TYR A 88 10.09 -44.08 5.51
N LYS A 89 9.92 -45.41 5.57
CA LYS A 89 9.42 -46.11 6.76
C LYS A 89 10.32 -45.88 7.97
N ALA A 90 11.64 -45.91 7.78
CA ALA A 90 12.60 -45.61 8.84
C ALA A 90 12.43 -44.18 9.37
N ILE A 91 12.27 -43.19 8.49
CA ILE A 91 12.00 -41.80 8.88
C ILE A 91 10.67 -41.71 9.65
N CYS A 92 9.62 -42.41 9.22
CA CYS A 92 8.34 -42.43 9.93
C CYS A 92 8.45 -43.06 11.32
N ALA A 93 9.25 -44.12 11.50
CA ALA A 93 9.49 -44.70 12.83
C ALA A 93 10.24 -43.74 13.76
N LEU A 94 11.10 -42.89 13.20
CA LEU A 94 11.84 -41.86 13.93
C LEU A 94 10.98 -40.63 14.29
N SER A 95 9.72 -40.51 13.86
CA SER A 95 8.89 -39.36 14.23
C SER A 95 8.20 -39.51 15.59
N ASP A 96 8.06 -40.72 16.14
CA ASP A 96 6.99 -40.94 17.14
C ASP A 96 7.37 -40.82 18.64
N THR A 97 8.64 -40.83 19.10
CA THR A 97 8.97 -40.76 20.55
C THR A 97 10.38 -40.22 20.95
N ALA A 98 10.44 -39.08 21.67
CA ALA A 98 11.50 -38.61 22.60
C ALA A 98 12.86 -37.98 22.12
N GLN A 99 13.41 -37.15 23.04
CA GLN A 99 14.37 -36.02 22.99
C GLN A 99 15.88 -36.34 22.82
N ALA A 100 16.28 -37.46 22.21
CA ALA A 100 17.71 -37.78 22.07
C ALA A 100 18.36 -37.05 20.87
N VAL A 101 19.45 -36.30 21.09
CA VAL A 101 20.18 -35.53 20.06
C VAL A 101 20.59 -36.41 18.86
N GLY A 102 21.08 -37.63 19.11
CA GLY A 102 21.46 -38.57 18.02
C GLY A 102 20.30 -39.01 17.12
N ARG A 103 19.06 -38.98 17.61
CA ARG A 103 17.85 -39.32 16.81
C ARG A 103 17.56 -38.27 15.74
N ILE A 104 17.81 -37.00 16.05
CA ILE A 104 17.61 -35.88 15.12
C ILE A 104 18.64 -35.97 13.98
N ASP A 105 19.90 -36.23 14.30
CA ASP A 105 20.96 -36.33 13.29
C ASP A 105 20.75 -37.51 12.33
N ILE A 106 20.37 -38.68 12.86
CA ILE A 106 20.01 -39.84 12.04
C ILE A 106 18.81 -39.50 11.13
N ARG A 107 17.75 -38.90 11.69
CA ARG A 107 16.58 -38.51 10.90
C ARG A 107 16.93 -37.54 9.78
N ASN A 108 17.72 -36.51 10.07
CA ASN A 108 18.11 -35.50 9.08
C ASN A 108 18.91 -36.12 7.94
N LYS A 109 19.86 -37.01 8.27
CA LYS A 109 20.66 -37.73 7.25
C LYS A 109 19.82 -38.68 6.40
N LEU A 110 18.82 -39.34 7.00
CA LEU A 110 17.87 -40.14 6.23
C LEU A 110 16.98 -39.29 5.33
N CYS A 111 16.51 -38.12 5.78
CA CYS A 111 15.76 -37.19 4.96
C CYS A 111 16.58 -36.69 3.76
N GLU A 112 17.85 -36.30 3.99
CA GLU A 112 18.80 -35.93 2.94
C GLU A 112 18.97 -37.06 1.93
N TYR A 113 19.25 -38.28 2.40
CA TYR A 113 19.44 -39.44 1.55
C TYR A 113 18.18 -39.79 0.76
N LEU A 114 17.00 -39.78 1.39
CA LEU A 114 15.72 -40.00 0.71
C LEU A 114 15.56 -39.01 -0.44
N CYS A 115 15.82 -37.72 -0.21
CA CYS A 115 15.69 -36.69 -1.23
C CYS A 115 16.70 -36.83 -2.38
N GLN A 116 17.87 -37.44 -2.14
CA GLN A 116 18.86 -37.72 -3.17
C GLN A 116 18.42 -38.84 -4.10
N ILE A 117 17.81 -39.90 -3.55
CA ILE A 117 17.38 -41.08 -4.31
C ILE A 117 15.95 -40.99 -4.85
N PHE A 118 15.18 -39.96 -4.42
CA PHE A 118 13.74 -39.84 -4.68
C PHE A 118 13.40 -39.91 -6.18
N CYS A 119 13.99 -39.03 -6.99
CA CYS A 119 13.75 -38.98 -8.44
C CYS A 119 14.34 -40.17 -9.23
N SER A 120 15.21 -40.97 -8.62
CA SER A 120 15.74 -42.20 -9.22
C SER A 120 14.98 -43.46 -8.81
N SER A 121 13.95 -43.32 -7.97
CA SER A 121 13.12 -44.44 -7.50
C SER A 121 12.04 -44.80 -8.52
N THR A 122 11.41 -45.96 -8.37
CA THR A 122 10.31 -46.39 -9.24
C THR A 122 9.02 -45.63 -8.92
N GLN A 123 8.11 -45.51 -9.89
CA GLN A 123 6.82 -44.84 -9.66
C GLN A 123 5.97 -45.61 -8.63
N GLU A 124 6.03 -46.94 -8.62
CA GLU A 124 5.34 -47.80 -7.67
C GLU A 124 5.77 -47.52 -6.23
N GLU A 125 7.07 -47.32 -6.00
CA GLU A 125 7.60 -46.98 -4.68
C GLU A 125 7.12 -45.60 -4.21
N ILE A 126 7.11 -44.60 -5.10
CA ILE A 126 6.59 -43.27 -4.77
C ILE A 126 5.09 -43.29 -4.54
N LYS A 127 4.31 -44.08 -5.31
CA LYS A 127 2.88 -44.30 -5.07
C LYS A 127 2.61 -44.83 -3.67
N VAL A 128 3.46 -45.71 -3.15
CA VAL A 128 3.34 -46.21 -1.77
C VAL A 128 3.59 -45.09 -0.76
N ILE A 129 4.61 -44.26 -0.96
CA ILE A 129 4.94 -43.13 -0.08
C ILE A 129 3.83 -42.06 -0.10
N ALA A 130 3.29 -41.75 -1.29
CA ALA A 130 2.26 -40.73 -1.48
C ALA A 130 0.93 -41.05 -0.76
N LYS A 131 0.65 -42.35 -0.52
CA LYS A 131 -0.55 -42.83 0.18
C LYS A 131 -0.45 -42.74 1.70
N ASP A 132 0.68 -42.28 2.25
CA ASP A 132 0.84 -42.14 3.69
C ASP A 132 -0.10 -41.06 4.28
N GLU A 133 -0.95 -41.48 5.21
CA GLU A 133 -1.92 -40.62 5.89
C GLU A 133 -1.24 -39.54 6.75
N LYS A 134 -0.02 -39.80 7.24
CA LYS A 134 0.74 -38.81 8.02
C LYS A 134 1.33 -37.69 7.17
N GLN A 135 1.35 -37.84 5.83
CA GLN A 135 1.77 -36.81 4.87
C GLN A 135 3.19 -36.27 5.13
N ILE A 136 4.05 -37.06 5.78
CA ILE A 136 5.37 -36.60 6.23
C ILE A 136 6.23 -36.24 5.03
N ILE A 137 6.06 -36.95 3.90
CA ILE A 137 6.85 -36.76 2.68
C ILE A 137 6.91 -35.30 2.21
N TYR A 138 5.79 -34.57 2.25
CA TYR A 138 5.72 -33.19 1.78
C TYR A 138 6.63 -32.26 2.58
N SER A 139 6.72 -32.48 3.89
CA SER A 139 7.63 -31.73 4.78
C SER A 139 9.10 -32.04 4.50
N ILE A 140 9.41 -33.29 4.13
CA ILE A 140 10.77 -33.75 3.83
C ILE A 140 11.25 -33.11 2.52
N ILE A 141 10.48 -33.27 1.43
CA ILE A 141 10.91 -32.81 0.11
C ILE A 141 10.95 -31.28 0.01
N LYS A 142 10.13 -30.56 0.77
CA LYS A 142 10.06 -29.09 0.77
C LYS A 142 11.36 -28.43 1.23
N GLN A 143 12.12 -29.08 2.11
CA GLN A 143 13.34 -28.51 2.71
C GLN A 143 14.59 -28.76 1.87
N HIS A 144 14.51 -29.59 0.83
CA HIS A 144 15.66 -30.01 0.06
C HIS A 144 15.92 -29.11 -1.17
N PRO A 145 17.19 -28.89 -1.60
CA PRO A 145 17.50 -28.11 -2.80
C PRO A 145 16.81 -28.62 -4.08
N LYS A 146 16.58 -29.93 -4.19
CA LYS A 146 15.85 -30.57 -5.29
C LYS A 146 14.32 -30.61 -5.09
N SER A 147 13.76 -29.75 -4.24
CA SER A 147 12.33 -29.76 -3.92
C SER A 147 11.43 -29.74 -5.17
N ILE A 148 11.73 -28.88 -6.15
CA ILE A 148 10.93 -28.77 -7.40
C ILE A 148 10.91 -30.09 -8.16
N GLU A 149 12.07 -30.73 -8.36
CA GLU A 149 12.20 -32.02 -9.03
C GLU A 149 11.44 -33.13 -8.27
N ASN A 150 11.62 -33.18 -6.95
CA ASN A 150 10.97 -34.18 -6.09
C ASN A 150 9.44 -34.01 -6.08
N TYR A 151 8.93 -32.78 -6.04
CA TYR A 151 7.49 -32.53 -6.14
C TYR A 151 6.96 -32.90 -7.52
N ALA A 152 7.65 -32.53 -8.60
CA ALA A 152 7.23 -32.89 -9.96
C ALA A 152 7.12 -34.41 -10.12
N PHE A 153 8.13 -35.15 -9.65
CA PHE A 153 8.11 -36.61 -9.68
C PHE A 153 7.00 -37.21 -8.79
N LEU A 154 6.76 -36.63 -7.61
CA LEU A 154 5.65 -37.04 -6.74
C LEU A 154 4.29 -36.84 -7.39
N ILE A 155 4.08 -35.73 -8.11
CA ILE A 155 2.84 -35.45 -8.84
C ILE A 155 2.63 -36.50 -9.93
N GLU A 156 3.64 -36.73 -10.75
CA GLU A 156 3.59 -37.69 -11.86
C GLU A 156 3.33 -39.11 -11.35
N ALA A 157 4.04 -39.53 -10.29
CA ALA A 157 3.88 -40.86 -9.73
C ALA A 157 2.55 -41.04 -8.99
N SER A 158 2.07 -40.03 -8.25
CA SER A 158 0.83 -40.16 -7.47
C SER A 158 -0.43 -40.14 -8.32
N GLU A 159 -0.35 -39.66 -9.56
CA GLU A 159 -1.50 -39.40 -10.46
C GLU A 159 -2.56 -38.47 -9.81
N ALA A 160 -2.20 -37.79 -8.72
CA ALA A 160 -3.10 -36.89 -8.00
C ALA A 160 -3.18 -35.54 -8.71
N LYS A 161 -4.36 -34.91 -8.66
CA LYS A 161 -4.51 -33.54 -9.16
C LYS A 161 -3.70 -32.58 -8.27
N ILE A 162 -2.93 -31.69 -8.90
CA ILE A 162 -2.12 -30.67 -8.21
C ILE A 162 -2.95 -29.84 -7.21
N THR A 163 -4.20 -29.58 -7.55
CA THR A 163 -5.12 -28.79 -6.74
C THR A 163 -5.81 -29.58 -5.62
N GLU A 164 -5.50 -30.86 -5.42
CA GLU A 164 -6.05 -31.70 -4.34
C GLU A 164 -5.14 -31.74 -3.12
N ASN A 165 -5.76 -31.86 -1.94
CA ASN A 165 -5.01 -32.05 -0.70
C ASN A 165 -4.57 -33.50 -0.58
N PRO A 166 -3.39 -33.76 -0.01
CA PRO A 166 -2.51 -32.81 0.69
C PRO A 166 -1.48 -32.08 -0.17
N LEU A 167 -1.36 -32.44 -1.44
CA LEU A 167 -0.39 -31.89 -2.38
C LEU A 167 -0.53 -30.37 -2.53
N TRP A 168 -1.75 -29.88 -2.77
CA TRP A 168 -2.05 -28.46 -2.89
C TRP A 168 -1.59 -27.66 -1.69
N ALA A 169 -1.94 -28.08 -0.46
CA ALA A 169 -1.59 -27.36 0.77
C ALA A 169 -0.08 -27.21 0.99
N ASN A 170 0.73 -28.11 0.43
CA ASN A 170 2.17 -28.14 0.64
C ASN A 170 3.01 -27.63 -0.54
N LEU A 171 2.35 -27.29 -1.66
CA LEU A 171 3.02 -26.96 -2.91
C LEU A 171 3.94 -25.73 -2.78
N PRO A 172 5.20 -25.79 -3.24
CA PRO A 172 6.07 -24.62 -3.29
C PRO A 172 5.57 -23.56 -4.27
N SER A 173 5.74 -22.28 -3.93
CA SER A 173 5.32 -21.15 -4.78
C SER A 173 6.00 -21.13 -6.16
N SER A 174 7.25 -21.57 -6.24
CA SER A 174 7.98 -21.74 -7.51
C SER A 174 7.31 -22.76 -8.43
N LEU A 175 6.77 -23.83 -7.87
CA LEU A 175 6.09 -24.88 -8.64
C LEU A 175 4.68 -24.44 -9.05
N ILE A 176 3.96 -23.68 -8.21
CA ILE A 176 2.69 -23.03 -8.61
C ILE A 176 2.90 -22.21 -9.89
N LYS A 177 3.97 -21.40 -9.95
CA LYS A 177 4.29 -20.61 -11.13
C LYS A 177 4.62 -21.49 -12.35
N LEU A 178 5.37 -22.57 -12.16
CA LEU A 178 5.77 -23.48 -13.25
C LEU A 178 4.60 -24.29 -13.81
N ARG A 179 3.56 -24.54 -13.00
CA ARG A 179 2.39 -25.35 -13.34
C ARG A 179 1.10 -24.54 -13.42
N GLU A 180 1.22 -23.24 -13.67
CA GLU A 180 0.09 -22.29 -13.65
C GLU A 180 -1.05 -22.69 -14.60
N ASP A 181 -0.71 -23.10 -15.83
CA ASP A 181 -1.69 -23.56 -16.84
C ASP A 181 -2.45 -24.82 -16.38
N GLU A 182 -1.73 -25.81 -15.85
CA GLU A 182 -2.34 -27.03 -15.32
C GLU A 182 -3.29 -26.74 -14.15
N ILE A 183 -2.90 -25.80 -13.27
CA ILE A 183 -3.72 -25.35 -12.15
C ILE A 183 -4.98 -24.64 -12.68
N ALA A 184 -4.84 -23.74 -13.66
CA ALA A 184 -5.97 -23.03 -14.26
C ALA A 184 -7.00 -24.01 -14.87
N LYS A 185 -6.50 -25.03 -15.59
CA LYS A 185 -7.32 -26.12 -16.16
C LYS A 185 -8.01 -26.95 -15.07
N GLN A 186 -7.32 -27.34 -14.01
CA GLN A 186 -7.98 -28.06 -12.91
C GLN A 186 -9.02 -27.20 -12.18
N PHE A 187 -8.81 -25.88 -12.09
CA PHE A 187 -9.79 -24.95 -11.55
C PHE A 187 -10.98 -24.71 -12.47
N SER A 188 -10.86 -24.86 -13.81
CA SER A 188 -11.99 -24.65 -14.71
C SER A 188 -13.12 -25.65 -14.49
N ASP A 189 -12.79 -26.84 -13.98
CA ASP A 189 -13.74 -27.94 -13.77
C ASP A 189 -14.46 -27.86 -12.41
N LEU A 190 -14.17 -26.83 -11.61
CA LEU A 190 -14.65 -26.69 -10.24
C LEU A 190 -15.58 -25.48 -10.07
N GLU A 191 -16.54 -25.62 -9.16
CA GLU A 191 -17.39 -24.51 -8.73
C GLU A 191 -16.57 -23.34 -8.15
N PRO A 192 -16.89 -22.07 -8.46
CA PRO A 192 -16.14 -20.90 -7.99
C PRO A 192 -15.94 -20.85 -6.47
N SER A 193 -16.92 -21.35 -5.70
CA SER A 193 -16.84 -21.41 -4.24
C SER A 193 -15.78 -22.40 -3.73
N ILE A 194 -15.55 -23.50 -4.45
CA ILE A 194 -14.52 -24.49 -4.15
C ILE A 194 -13.16 -23.94 -4.55
N VAL A 195 -13.05 -23.36 -5.74
CA VAL A 195 -11.83 -22.71 -6.22
C VAL A 195 -11.38 -21.65 -5.23
N ARG A 196 -12.30 -20.80 -4.76
CA ARG A 196 -12.01 -19.77 -3.76
C ARG A 196 -11.37 -20.33 -2.49
N LYS A 197 -11.96 -21.38 -1.91
CA LYS A 197 -11.41 -22.04 -0.71
C LYS A 197 -10.00 -22.58 -0.95
N LYS A 198 -9.72 -23.08 -2.16
CA LYS A 198 -8.38 -23.58 -2.53
C LYS A 198 -7.40 -22.43 -2.77
N SER A 199 -7.79 -21.40 -3.50
CA SER A 199 -6.92 -20.26 -3.84
C SER A 199 -6.60 -19.39 -2.63
N ASP A 200 -7.51 -19.25 -1.66
CA ASP A 200 -7.27 -18.48 -0.43
C ASP A 200 -6.07 -19.00 0.38
N ILE A 201 -5.73 -20.30 0.28
CA ILE A 201 -4.56 -20.90 0.94
C ILE A 201 -3.24 -20.32 0.42
N HIS A 202 -3.19 -19.98 -0.87
CA HIS A 202 -1.97 -19.59 -1.58
C HIS A 202 -2.03 -18.20 -2.20
N LEU A 203 -3.08 -17.42 -1.92
CA LEU A 203 -3.39 -16.18 -2.65
C LEU A 203 -2.18 -15.24 -2.80
N SER A 204 -1.40 -15.06 -1.72
CA SER A 204 -0.19 -14.23 -1.68
C SER A 204 0.96 -14.73 -2.56
N PHE A 205 0.91 -16.00 -2.98
CA PHE A 205 1.93 -16.67 -3.79
C PHE A 205 1.44 -17.06 -5.19
N LEU A 206 0.13 -16.96 -5.46
CA LEU A 206 -0.38 -17.19 -6.82
C LEU A 206 0.21 -16.18 -7.79
N PRO A 207 0.58 -16.58 -9.02
CA PRO A 207 0.96 -15.64 -10.07
C PRO A 207 -0.16 -14.63 -10.36
N PRO A 208 0.15 -13.36 -10.67
CA PRO A 208 -0.87 -12.36 -10.98
C PRO A 208 -1.79 -12.75 -12.14
N SER A 209 -1.26 -13.44 -13.17
CA SER A 209 -2.01 -14.01 -14.29
C SER A 209 -3.09 -14.98 -13.82
N LEU A 210 -2.78 -15.92 -12.93
CA LEU A 210 -3.75 -16.83 -12.34
C LEU A 210 -4.79 -16.08 -11.49
N ILE A 211 -4.41 -15.02 -10.77
CA ILE A 211 -5.38 -14.20 -10.04
C ILE A 211 -6.34 -13.49 -11.02
N VAL A 212 -5.84 -12.97 -12.14
CA VAL A 212 -6.70 -12.38 -13.19
C VAL A 212 -7.63 -13.43 -13.79
N TYR A 213 -7.15 -14.65 -14.04
CA TYR A 213 -7.99 -15.78 -14.45
C TYR A 213 -9.15 -16.01 -13.45
N LEU A 214 -8.84 -15.99 -12.15
CA LEU A 214 -9.86 -16.14 -11.09
C LEU A 214 -10.84 -14.96 -11.06
N LEU A 215 -10.43 -13.74 -11.45
CA LEU A 215 -11.34 -12.61 -11.62
C LEU A 215 -12.29 -12.84 -12.80
N VAL A 216 -11.76 -13.26 -13.96
CA VAL A 216 -12.60 -13.53 -15.15
C VAL A 216 -13.61 -14.66 -14.85
N LYS A 217 -13.21 -15.67 -14.07
CA LYS A 217 -14.09 -16.74 -13.56
C LYS A 217 -15.01 -16.33 -12.39
N GLN A 218 -15.06 -15.05 -12.03
CA GLN A 218 -15.91 -14.51 -10.95
C GLN A 218 -15.67 -15.13 -9.55
N VAL A 219 -14.50 -15.73 -9.33
CA VAL A 219 -14.10 -16.28 -8.02
C VAL A 219 -13.88 -15.15 -7.01
N TYR A 220 -13.28 -14.06 -7.48
CA TYR A 220 -13.10 -12.81 -6.74
C TYR A 220 -13.76 -11.66 -7.51
N THR A 221 -14.41 -10.74 -6.81
CA THR A 221 -15.17 -9.62 -7.38
C THR A 221 -14.95 -8.30 -6.65
N THR A 222 -14.33 -8.30 -5.46
CA THR A 222 -14.09 -7.09 -4.68
C THR A 222 -12.63 -6.96 -4.21
N PRO A 223 -12.11 -5.73 -4.05
CA PRO A 223 -10.76 -5.51 -3.53
C PRO A 223 -10.55 -6.15 -2.14
N GLN A 224 -11.59 -6.19 -1.31
CA GLN A 224 -11.52 -6.74 0.05
C GLN A 224 -11.22 -8.24 0.04
N GLN A 225 -11.62 -8.97 -1.00
CA GLN A 225 -11.33 -10.40 -1.11
C GLN A 225 -9.87 -10.65 -1.51
N LEU A 226 -9.25 -9.76 -2.28
CA LEU A 226 -7.84 -9.87 -2.68
C LEU A 226 -6.88 -9.27 -1.65
N GLY A 227 -7.34 -8.35 -0.79
CA GLY A 227 -6.48 -7.69 0.18
C GLY A 227 -5.30 -6.97 -0.47
N HIS A 228 -4.08 -7.29 -0.04
CA HIS A 228 -2.84 -6.69 -0.57
C HIS A 228 -2.51 -7.14 -2.00
N ASP A 229 -3.05 -8.27 -2.46
CA ASP A 229 -2.80 -8.77 -3.82
C ASP A 229 -3.50 -7.94 -4.90
N CYS A 230 -4.43 -7.04 -4.52
CA CYS A 230 -5.07 -6.11 -5.45
C CYS A 230 -4.05 -5.23 -6.19
N ASP A 231 -2.96 -4.81 -5.53
CA ASP A 231 -1.92 -3.97 -6.14
C ASP A 231 -1.08 -4.78 -7.15
N ARG A 232 -0.85 -6.08 -6.87
CA ARG A 232 -0.15 -6.99 -7.79
C ARG A 232 -0.95 -7.20 -9.07
N VAL A 233 -2.26 -7.40 -8.94
CA VAL A 233 -3.18 -7.50 -10.08
C VAL A 233 -3.22 -6.19 -10.87
N TYR A 234 -3.36 -5.05 -10.18
CA TYR A 234 -3.37 -3.73 -10.82
C TYR A 234 -2.12 -3.52 -11.68
N ASN A 235 -0.93 -3.79 -11.12
CA ASN A 235 0.33 -3.64 -11.82
C ASN A 235 0.45 -4.59 -13.01
N TYR A 236 0.07 -5.86 -12.85
CA TYR A 236 0.10 -6.83 -13.95
C TYR A 236 -0.83 -6.42 -15.11
N ILE A 237 -2.07 -6.02 -14.81
CA ILE A 237 -2.99 -5.53 -15.84
C ILE A 237 -2.45 -4.27 -16.53
N LYS A 238 -1.80 -3.36 -15.80
CA LYS A 238 -1.12 -2.20 -16.40
C LYS A 238 -0.05 -2.64 -17.40
N LEU A 239 0.82 -3.58 -17.02
CA LEU A 239 1.90 -4.09 -17.87
C LEU A 239 1.38 -4.72 -19.17
N VAL A 240 0.27 -5.46 -19.06
CA VAL A 240 -0.34 -6.14 -20.21
C VAL A 240 -1.12 -5.19 -21.11
N THR A 241 -1.91 -4.27 -20.54
CA THR A 241 -2.91 -3.50 -21.31
C THR A 241 -2.47 -2.09 -21.69
N ILE A 242 -1.60 -1.48 -20.89
CA ILE A 242 -1.15 -0.10 -21.10
C ILE A 242 0.28 -0.09 -21.62
N ASP A 243 1.19 -0.74 -20.91
CA ASP A 243 2.61 -0.71 -21.23
C ASP A 243 2.97 -1.67 -22.39
N ASN A 244 2.11 -2.67 -22.66
CA ASN A 244 2.33 -3.75 -23.64
C ASN A 244 3.69 -4.45 -23.49
N SER A 245 4.21 -4.51 -22.26
CA SER A 245 5.50 -5.13 -21.93
C SER A 245 5.37 -6.60 -21.54
N GLU A 246 4.14 -7.04 -21.26
CA GLU A 246 3.79 -8.43 -20.96
C GLU A 246 2.54 -8.82 -21.78
N THR A 247 2.32 -10.12 -21.95
CA THR A 247 1.13 -10.67 -22.60
C THR A 247 0.44 -11.64 -21.64
N PHE A 248 -0.88 -11.80 -21.78
CA PHE A 248 -1.52 -12.88 -21.04
C PHE A 248 -1.00 -14.24 -21.52
N PRO A 249 -0.81 -15.22 -20.62
CA PRO A 249 -0.62 -16.60 -21.01
C PRO A 249 -1.81 -17.12 -21.82
N ASP A 250 -1.59 -18.07 -22.72
CA ASP A 250 -2.60 -18.59 -23.66
C ASP A 250 -3.92 -19.00 -22.99
N TYR A 251 -3.84 -19.69 -21.85
CA TYR A 251 -5.02 -20.14 -21.09
C TYR A 251 -5.88 -18.99 -20.57
N LEU A 252 -5.27 -17.82 -20.30
CA LEU A 252 -5.95 -16.61 -19.85
C LEU A 252 -6.39 -15.75 -21.03
N GLN A 253 -5.55 -15.61 -22.06
CA GLN A 253 -5.84 -14.78 -23.23
C GLN A 253 -7.17 -15.18 -23.87
N LEU A 254 -7.35 -16.47 -24.16
CA LEU A 254 -8.58 -17.00 -24.77
C LEU A 254 -9.82 -16.71 -23.92
N LEU A 255 -9.73 -16.96 -22.61
CA LEU A 255 -10.84 -16.73 -21.68
C LEU A 255 -11.18 -15.25 -21.56
N TYR A 256 -10.16 -14.39 -21.52
CA TYR A 256 -10.34 -12.95 -21.40
C TYR A 256 -10.97 -12.36 -22.66
N GLU A 257 -10.54 -12.76 -23.85
CA GLU A 257 -11.16 -12.35 -25.12
C GLU A 257 -12.62 -12.81 -25.23
N GLU A 258 -12.91 -14.05 -24.81
CA GLU A 258 -14.27 -14.56 -24.75
C GLU A 258 -15.15 -13.70 -23.83
N ASP A 259 -14.66 -13.38 -22.62
CA ASP A 259 -15.37 -12.51 -21.67
C ASP A 259 -15.66 -11.13 -22.26
N LEU A 260 -14.66 -10.50 -22.91
CA LEU A 260 -14.86 -9.22 -23.59
C LEU A 260 -15.90 -9.31 -24.70
N SER A 261 -15.86 -10.37 -25.51
CA SER A 261 -16.79 -10.55 -26.64
C SER A 261 -18.25 -10.66 -26.18
N LEU A 262 -18.49 -11.39 -25.08
CA LEU A 262 -19.82 -11.57 -24.49
C LEU A 262 -20.36 -10.28 -23.86
N HIS A 263 -19.48 -9.37 -23.46
CA HIS A 263 -19.80 -8.19 -22.66
C HIS A 263 -19.45 -6.88 -23.37
N LYS A 264 -19.62 -6.84 -24.71
CA LYS A 264 -19.47 -5.63 -25.54
C LYS A 264 -18.11 -4.92 -25.35
N GLY A 265 -17.04 -5.70 -25.26
CA GLY A 265 -15.67 -5.21 -25.11
C GLY A 265 -15.29 -4.76 -23.70
N LYS A 266 -16.10 -5.07 -22.68
CA LYS A 266 -15.81 -4.75 -21.27
C LYS A 266 -15.78 -6.04 -20.45
N PRO A 267 -14.86 -6.21 -19.48
CA PRO A 267 -14.90 -7.41 -18.65
C PRO A 267 -16.18 -7.48 -17.81
N SER A 268 -16.68 -8.70 -17.62
CA SER A 268 -17.84 -8.93 -16.74
C SER A 268 -17.51 -8.71 -15.27
N ASN A 269 -16.25 -8.96 -14.88
CA ASN A 269 -15.82 -8.82 -13.50
C ASN A 269 -15.75 -7.35 -13.07
N PRO A 270 -16.45 -6.94 -12.01
CA PRO A 270 -16.49 -5.54 -11.61
C PRO A 270 -15.13 -5.03 -11.12
N LEU A 271 -14.32 -5.83 -10.43
CA LEU A 271 -13.00 -5.39 -9.98
C LEU A 271 -12.08 -5.15 -11.19
N LEU A 272 -12.06 -6.09 -12.14
CA LEU A 272 -11.25 -5.97 -13.36
C LEU A 272 -11.68 -4.78 -14.21
N LEU A 273 -12.98 -4.60 -14.42
CA LEU A 273 -13.55 -3.44 -15.11
C LEU A 273 -13.10 -2.13 -14.44
N ASN A 274 -13.15 -2.05 -13.10
CA ASN A 274 -12.74 -0.84 -12.38
C ASN A 274 -11.24 -0.53 -12.50
N ILE A 275 -10.39 -1.57 -12.57
CA ILE A 275 -8.96 -1.41 -12.80
C ILE A 275 -8.75 -0.84 -14.22
N LEU A 276 -9.36 -1.45 -15.24
CA LEU A 276 -9.23 -1.01 -16.63
C LEU A 276 -9.78 0.39 -16.85
N ASP A 277 -10.96 0.70 -16.32
CA ASP A 277 -11.56 2.05 -16.39
C ASP A 277 -10.57 3.10 -15.87
N PHE A 278 -9.92 2.85 -14.74
CA PHE A 278 -8.94 3.77 -14.18
C PHE A 278 -7.69 3.89 -15.07
N LEU A 279 -7.18 2.76 -15.57
CA LEU A 279 -6.00 2.71 -16.43
C LEU A 279 -6.22 3.46 -17.74
N TYR A 280 -7.32 3.17 -18.44
CA TYR A 280 -7.69 3.84 -19.69
C TYR A 280 -8.05 5.31 -19.47
N PHE A 281 -8.72 5.66 -18.36
CA PHE A 281 -8.97 7.06 -18.01
C PHE A 281 -7.67 7.85 -17.89
N LYS A 282 -6.69 7.34 -17.11
CA LYS A 282 -5.40 8.02 -16.92
C LYS A 282 -4.59 8.10 -18.21
N ARG A 283 -4.58 7.03 -19.02
CA ARG A 283 -3.92 7.00 -20.33
C ARG A 283 -4.53 8.03 -21.28
N SER A 284 -5.85 8.00 -21.48
CA SER A 284 -6.53 8.94 -22.37
C SER A 284 -6.37 10.39 -21.90
N LEU A 285 -6.39 10.64 -20.59
CA LEU A 285 -6.11 11.95 -20.02
C LEU A 285 -4.68 12.40 -20.31
N HIS A 286 -3.69 11.50 -20.22
CA HIS A 286 -2.30 11.78 -20.56
C HIS A 286 -2.13 12.01 -22.06
N GLU A 287 -2.76 11.23 -22.92
CA GLU A 287 -2.72 11.42 -24.37
C GLU A 287 -3.50 12.66 -24.83
N LYS A 288 -4.21 13.34 -23.91
CA LYS A 288 -5.11 14.47 -24.19
C LYS A 288 -6.21 14.10 -25.19
N ASN A 289 -6.59 12.83 -25.20
CA ASN A 289 -7.72 12.33 -25.97
C ASN A 289 -9.00 12.54 -25.14
N THR A 290 -10.09 12.99 -25.77
CA THR A 290 -11.39 13.21 -25.11
C THR A 290 -12.07 11.93 -24.62
N ASP A 291 -11.60 10.74 -24.97
CA ASP A 291 -12.18 9.46 -24.54
C ASP A 291 -12.27 9.33 -23.00
N PHE A 292 -11.39 9.98 -22.23
CA PHE A 292 -11.47 10.00 -20.76
C PHE A 292 -12.81 10.56 -20.25
N ILE A 293 -13.50 11.39 -21.05
CA ILE A 293 -14.82 11.95 -20.73
C ILE A 293 -15.87 10.84 -20.79
N GLU A 294 -15.88 10.05 -21.86
CA GLU A 294 -16.80 8.92 -22.01
C GLU A 294 -16.52 7.84 -20.95
N ILE A 295 -15.24 7.48 -20.76
CA ILE A 295 -14.83 6.51 -19.74
C ILE A 295 -15.30 6.94 -18.34
N TYR A 296 -15.10 8.22 -17.98
CA TYR A 296 -15.54 8.76 -16.69
C TYR A 296 -17.06 8.76 -16.54
N THR A 297 -17.79 9.21 -17.56
CA THR A 297 -19.26 9.34 -17.49
C THR A 297 -19.96 8.00 -17.44
N GLN A 298 -19.40 6.96 -18.05
CA GLN A 298 -19.91 5.59 -17.98
C GLN A 298 -19.54 4.86 -16.69
N SER A 299 -18.52 5.31 -15.95
CA SER A 299 -18.01 4.65 -14.75
C SER A 299 -18.47 5.32 -13.46
N THR A 300 -19.46 4.71 -12.79
CA THR A 300 -19.93 5.17 -11.47
C THR A 300 -18.85 5.12 -10.38
N ARG A 301 -17.81 4.31 -10.57
CA ARG A 301 -16.69 4.17 -9.63
C ARG A 301 -15.67 5.30 -9.80
N LEU A 302 -15.34 5.67 -11.04
CA LEU A 302 -14.48 6.82 -11.31
C LEU A 302 -15.11 8.12 -10.79
N SER A 303 -16.43 8.27 -10.90
CA SER A 303 -17.11 9.47 -10.41
C SER A 303 -17.10 9.62 -8.87
N ARG A 304 -17.01 8.51 -8.14
CA ARG A 304 -16.86 8.49 -6.66
C ARG A 304 -15.41 8.63 -6.19
N ASN A 305 -14.43 8.44 -7.08
CA ASN A 305 -13.03 8.60 -6.76
C ASN A 305 -12.62 10.09 -6.89
N ILE A 306 -12.13 10.68 -5.79
CA ILE A 306 -11.80 12.11 -5.75
C ILE A 306 -10.68 12.50 -6.73
N GLU A 307 -9.71 11.62 -6.98
CA GLU A 307 -8.62 11.91 -7.92
C GLU A 307 -9.19 12.07 -9.34
N THR A 308 -9.90 11.05 -9.82
CA THR A 308 -10.49 11.07 -11.16
C THR A 308 -11.59 12.09 -11.30
N PHE A 309 -12.36 12.38 -10.23
CA PHE A 309 -13.28 13.51 -10.20
C PHE A 309 -12.57 14.84 -10.45
N ILE A 310 -11.47 15.11 -9.73
CA ILE A 310 -10.74 16.37 -9.89
C ILE A 310 -10.16 16.46 -11.30
N LEU A 311 -9.49 15.40 -11.74
CA LEU A 311 -8.87 15.34 -13.06
C LEU A 311 -9.91 15.54 -14.18
N TYR A 312 -11.01 14.79 -14.15
CA TYR A 312 -12.08 14.93 -15.15
C TYR A 312 -12.67 16.34 -15.16
N ASN A 313 -13.12 16.85 -14.01
CA ASN A 313 -13.85 18.11 -13.95
C ASN A 313 -12.98 19.33 -14.26
N LEU A 314 -11.66 19.21 -14.08
CA LEU A 314 -10.70 20.26 -14.39
C LEU A 314 -10.22 20.20 -15.84
N PHE A 315 -9.76 19.03 -16.30
CA PHE A 315 -9.13 18.89 -17.62
C PHE A 315 -10.15 18.87 -18.76
N SER A 316 -11.41 18.47 -18.51
CA SER A 316 -12.50 18.69 -19.48
C SER A 316 -12.69 20.18 -19.80
N LEU A 317 -12.59 21.06 -18.80
CA LEU A 317 -12.70 22.52 -18.99
C LEU A 317 -11.47 23.08 -19.71
N ILE A 318 -10.27 22.60 -19.37
CA ILE A 318 -9.03 23.03 -20.00
C ILE A 318 -9.01 22.64 -21.48
N ILE A 319 -9.30 21.38 -21.81
CA ILE A 319 -9.25 20.88 -23.19
C ILE A 319 -10.37 21.46 -24.06
N SER A 320 -11.49 21.87 -23.45
CA SER A 320 -12.55 22.63 -24.13
C SER A 320 -12.13 24.07 -24.52
N GLY A 321 -10.94 24.53 -24.13
CA GLY A 321 -10.40 25.84 -24.48
C GLY A 321 -10.92 26.99 -23.62
N ASN A 322 -11.37 26.71 -22.38
CA ASN A 322 -11.70 27.76 -21.42
C ASN A 322 -10.42 28.45 -20.93
N ASN A 323 -10.52 29.75 -20.63
CA ASN A 323 -9.45 30.42 -19.91
C ASN A 323 -9.36 29.89 -18.45
N ARG A 324 -8.21 30.13 -17.81
CA ARG A 324 -7.89 29.55 -16.51
C ARG A 324 -8.82 30.02 -15.39
N ASP A 325 -9.22 31.30 -15.38
CA ASP A 325 -10.11 31.80 -14.32
C ASP A 325 -11.53 31.23 -14.47
N VAL A 326 -12.04 31.10 -15.70
CA VAL A 326 -13.30 30.41 -15.98
C VAL A 326 -13.23 28.94 -15.56
N ALA A 327 -12.16 28.22 -15.95
CA ALA A 327 -11.99 26.83 -15.57
C ALA A 327 -11.94 26.65 -14.04
N TYR A 328 -11.27 27.56 -13.32
CA TYR A 328 -11.23 27.58 -11.85
C TYR A 328 -12.63 27.73 -11.25
N ASP A 329 -13.37 28.78 -11.64
CA ASP A 329 -14.67 29.11 -11.05
C ASP A 329 -15.69 27.98 -11.27
N ILE A 330 -15.72 27.43 -12.49
CA ILE A 330 -16.60 26.33 -12.86
C ILE A 330 -16.21 25.03 -12.13
N PHE A 331 -14.92 24.72 -12.02
CA PHE A 331 -14.44 23.57 -11.26
C PHE A 331 -14.86 23.66 -9.78
N LEU A 332 -14.68 24.81 -9.14
CA LEU A 332 -15.06 25.00 -7.73
C LEU A 332 -16.56 24.78 -7.49
N GLN A 333 -17.39 25.21 -8.43
CA GLN A 333 -18.83 24.98 -8.36
C GLN A 333 -19.18 23.50 -8.49
N ARG A 334 -18.60 22.79 -9.48
CA ARG A 334 -18.77 21.34 -9.64
C ARG A 334 -18.33 20.59 -8.39
N LEU A 335 -17.21 21.00 -7.78
CA LEU A 335 -16.72 20.44 -6.52
C LEU A 335 -17.73 20.63 -5.37
N TRP A 336 -18.29 21.82 -5.20
CA TRP A 336 -19.30 22.04 -4.16
C TRP A 336 -20.59 21.26 -4.42
N MET A 337 -21.08 21.22 -5.65
CA MET A 337 -22.23 20.39 -6.01
C MET A 337 -21.98 18.92 -5.65
N ALA A 338 -20.77 18.42 -5.88
CA ALA A 338 -20.40 17.04 -5.55
C ALA A 338 -20.31 16.79 -4.03
N ILE A 339 -19.76 17.73 -3.27
CA ILE A 339 -19.70 17.65 -1.80
C ILE A 339 -21.12 17.68 -1.20
N THR A 340 -22.00 18.55 -1.70
CA THR A 340 -23.32 18.78 -1.11
C THR A 340 -24.32 17.68 -1.47
N SER A 341 -24.24 17.15 -2.69
CA SER A 341 -24.97 15.95 -3.10
C SER A 341 -24.40 14.66 -2.49
N LYS A 342 -23.27 14.74 -1.77
CA LYS A 342 -22.53 13.61 -1.21
C LYS A 342 -22.04 12.61 -2.27
N SER A 343 -21.94 13.01 -3.53
CA SER A 343 -21.31 12.18 -4.57
C SER A 343 -19.81 12.03 -4.34
N ILE A 344 -19.21 13.01 -3.67
CA ILE A 344 -17.82 13.01 -3.21
C ILE A 344 -17.75 13.27 -1.71
N MET A 345 -17.03 12.42 -0.98
CA MET A 345 -16.77 12.59 0.46
C MET A 345 -15.27 12.79 0.68
N LEU A 346 -14.82 14.06 0.78
CA LEU A 346 -13.40 14.42 0.90
C LEU A 346 -12.71 13.76 2.10
N GLU A 347 -13.41 13.68 3.24
CA GLU A 347 -12.92 13.08 4.50
C GLU A 347 -12.59 11.58 4.38
N GLN A 348 -13.21 10.87 3.42
CA GLN A 348 -13.01 9.42 3.25
C GLN A 348 -11.83 9.07 2.35
N GLN A 349 -11.24 10.05 1.65
CA GLN A 349 -10.18 9.80 0.66
C GLN A 349 -8.96 10.76 0.83
N PRO A 350 -8.44 10.98 2.06
CA PRO A 350 -7.39 11.96 2.30
C PRO A 350 -6.08 11.64 1.56
N SER A 351 -5.69 10.36 1.51
CA SER A 351 -4.47 9.89 0.85
C SER A 351 -4.46 10.18 -0.66
N LYS A 352 -5.61 10.07 -1.33
CA LYS A 352 -5.73 10.38 -2.77
C LYS A 352 -5.60 11.87 -3.03
N ILE A 353 -6.17 12.71 -2.17
CA ILE A 353 -6.01 14.17 -2.28
C ILE A 353 -4.55 14.53 -1.98
N GLU A 354 -3.90 13.89 -1.00
CA GLU A 354 -2.48 14.12 -0.71
C GLU A 354 -1.57 13.66 -1.86
N LYS A 355 -1.88 12.54 -2.53
CA LYS A 355 -1.16 12.10 -3.73
C LYS A 355 -1.26 13.14 -4.85
N LEU A 356 -2.48 13.64 -5.10
CA LEU A 356 -2.73 14.62 -6.16
C LEU A 356 -2.24 16.03 -5.80
N PHE A 357 -2.31 16.43 -4.53
CA PHE A 357 -1.88 17.72 -3.99
C PHE A 357 -0.87 17.52 -2.85
N PRO A 358 0.40 17.21 -3.16
CA PRO A 358 1.41 16.80 -2.19
C PRO A 358 1.81 17.91 -1.21
N SER A 359 2.12 17.53 0.03
CA SER A 359 2.58 18.44 1.09
C SER A 359 4.09 18.71 1.05
N CYS A 360 4.53 19.91 1.42
CA CYS A 360 5.94 20.17 1.70
C CYS A 360 6.24 20.08 3.21
N ILE A 361 7.53 19.95 3.56
CA ILE A 361 7.99 19.90 4.96
C ILE A 361 7.48 21.10 5.77
N THR A 362 7.49 22.30 5.17
CA THR A 362 7.08 23.55 5.81
C THR A 362 5.61 23.55 6.27
N LEU A 363 4.72 22.92 5.51
CA LEU A 363 3.30 22.83 5.85
C LEU A 363 2.93 21.55 6.59
N GLY A 364 3.82 20.57 6.63
CA GLY A 364 3.59 19.27 7.26
C GLY A 364 2.57 18.43 6.50
N ARG A 365 2.24 17.25 7.04
CA ARG A 365 1.45 16.21 6.32
C ARG A 365 -0.01 16.58 6.04
N LYS A 366 -0.53 17.68 6.58
CA LYS A 366 -1.98 18.00 6.52
C LYS A 366 -2.36 18.95 5.38
N LEU A 367 -1.41 19.70 4.86
CA LEU A 367 -1.67 20.76 3.89
C LEU A 367 -0.77 20.58 2.66
N SER A 368 -1.36 20.77 1.50
CA SER A 368 -0.72 20.73 0.20
C SER A 368 0.26 21.90 0.04
N CYS A 369 1.40 21.65 -0.60
CA CYS A 369 2.41 22.66 -0.86
C CYS A 369 1.82 23.79 -1.72
N GLU A 370 2.00 25.04 -1.28
CA GLU A 370 1.59 26.26 -2.00
C GLU A 370 2.79 27.21 -2.13
N ALA A 371 3.98 26.64 -2.37
CA ALA A 371 5.22 27.40 -2.38
C ALA A 371 5.30 28.35 -3.57
N VAL A 372 5.68 29.60 -3.30
CA VAL A 372 5.98 30.63 -4.29
C VAL A 372 7.48 30.89 -4.33
N TYR A 373 8.02 31.22 -5.49
CA TYR A 373 9.42 31.57 -5.66
C TYR A 373 9.65 33.05 -5.37
N TRP A 374 10.56 33.34 -4.45
CA TRP A 374 10.96 34.70 -4.13
C TRP A 374 12.30 35.04 -4.79
N ALA A 375 12.23 35.71 -5.94
CA ALA A 375 13.40 35.99 -6.77
C ALA A 375 14.52 36.76 -6.06
N LYS A 376 14.19 37.70 -5.17
CA LYS A 376 15.19 38.54 -4.47
C LYS A 376 16.20 37.72 -3.66
N ASN A 377 15.73 36.61 -3.09
CA ASN A 377 16.52 35.77 -2.19
C ASN A 377 16.74 34.36 -2.76
N GLU A 378 16.25 34.10 -3.98
CA GLU A 378 16.31 32.79 -4.66
C GLU A 378 15.79 31.62 -3.80
N ILE A 379 14.75 31.87 -3.00
CA ILE A 379 14.15 30.88 -2.10
C ILE A 379 12.68 30.63 -2.43
N TYR A 380 12.22 29.41 -2.15
CA TYR A 380 10.79 29.10 -2.13
C TYR A 380 10.20 29.43 -0.76
N LEU A 381 9.05 30.08 -0.75
CA LEU A 381 8.30 30.42 0.45
C LEU A 381 6.93 29.75 0.42
N CYS A 382 6.59 29.05 1.49
CA CYS A 382 5.24 28.51 1.70
C CYS A 382 4.64 29.22 2.92
N ARG A 383 3.60 30.04 2.71
CA ARG A 383 3.02 30.94 3.72
C ARG A 383 4.06 31.82 4.43
N GLY A 384 4.96 32.42 3.65
CA GLY A 384 6.01 33.31 4.15
C GLY A 384 7.14 32.61 4.90
N ARG A 385 7.16 31.27 4.96
CA ARG A 385 8.25 30.49 5.58
C ARG A 385 9.08 29.77 4.51
N PRO A 386 10.41 29.66 4.67
CA PRO A 386 11.26 28.91 3.74
C PRO A 386 10.74 27.49 3.48
N CYS A 387 10.78 27.07 2.22
CA CYS A 387 10.36 25.77 1.72
C CYS A 387 11.50 25.05 1.02
N HIS A 388 12.24 24.22 1.75
CA HIS A 388 13.40 23.50 1.23
C HIS A 388 13.06 22.30 0.33
N ASN A 389 11.79 21.87 0.32
CA ASN A 389 11.32 20.77 -0.53
C ASN A 389 10.02 21.18 -1.25
N PRO A 390 10.07 22.11 -2.23
CA PRO A 390 8.90 22.58 -2.94
C PRO A 390 8.31 21.46 -3.80
N GLN A 391 7.09 21.03 -3.47
CA GLN A 391 6.37 20.02 -4.28
C GLN A 391 5.68 20.62 -5.52
N VAL A 392 5.68 21.95 -5.62
CA VAL A 392 5.10 22.70 -6.73
C VAL A 392 5.91 22.48 -8.02
N VAL A 393 7.21 22.21 -7.97
CA VAL A 393 7.99 22.05 -9.20
C VAL A 393 7.59 20.75 -9.93
N PRO A 394 7.06 20.81 -11.16
CA PRO A 394 6.60 19.62 -11.89
C PRO A 394 7.78 18.73 -12.29
N LYS A 395 7.53 17.43 -12.36
CA LYS A 395 8.48 16.39 -12.74
C LYS A 395 7.94 15.61 -13.94
N PRO A 396 8.09 16.13 -15.17
CA PRO A 396 7.48 15.54 -16.37
C PRO A 396 8.05 14.16 -16.72
N SER A 397 9.23 13.80 -16.21
CA SER A 397 9.83 12.47 -16.39
C SER A 397 9.23 11.38 -15.50
N ARG A 398 8.28 11.70 -14.61
CA ARG A 398 7.60 10.73 -13.75
C ARG A 398 6.62 9.88 -14.58
N ASP A 399 6.34 8.65 -14.15
CA ASP A 399 5.19 7.90 -14.67
C ASP A 399 3.90 8.72 -14.45
N TYR A 400 3.08 8.89 -15.51
CA TYR A 400 1.85 9.68 -15.45
C TYR A 400 0.77 9.07 -14.54
N PHE A 401 0.87 7.79 -14.19
CA PHE A 401 0.07 7.20 -13.12
C PHE A 401 0.39 7.79 -11.74
N GLU A 402 1.59 8.35 -11.57
CA GLU A 402 2.09 9.00 -10.37
C GLU A 402 2.14 10.54 -10.47
N PHE A 403 1.60 11.11 -11.55
CA PHE A 403 1.47 12.56 -11.70
C PHE A 403 0.60 13.16 -10.59
N ASN A 404 1.16 14.17 -9.91
CA ASN A 404 0.39 15.08 -9.08
C ASN A 404 -0.23 16.20 -9.95
N ILE A 405 -1.00 17.10 -9.35
CA ILE A 405 -1.70 18.17 -10.08
C ILE A 405 -0.75 19.10 -10.83
N TYR A 406 0.45 19.34 -10.30
CA TYR A 406 1.45 20.20 -10.92
C TYR A 406 2.03 19.55 -12.18
N ASP A 407 2.29 18.24 -12.11
CA ASP A 407 2.74 17.44 -13.25
C ASP A 407 1.67 17.45 -14.36
N TRP A 408 0.40 17.21 -14.00
CA TRP A 408 -0.72 17.26 -14.95
C TRP A 408 -0.90 18.64 -15.60
N LEU A 409 -0.85 19.72 -14.82
CA LEU A 409 -1.00 21.07 -15.36
C LEU A 409 0.16 21.44 -16.30
N ALA A 410 1.39 21.11 -15.93
CA ALA A 410 2.56 21.29 -16.80
C ALA A 410 2.42 20.51 -18.11
N HIS A 411 1.96 19.25 -18.03
CA HIS A 411 1.68 18.41 -19.19
C HIS A 411 0.67 19.04 -20.17
N TYR A 412 -0.33 19.75 -19.65
CA TYR A 412 -1.31 20.53 -20.42
C TYR A 412 -0.85 21.93 -20.83
N GLY A 413 0.44 22.26 -20.67
CA GLY A 413 0.99 23.57 -21.01
C GLY A 413 0.62 24.69 -20.02
N ILE A 414 0.05 24.34 -18.86
CA ILE A 414 -0.23 25.25 -17.76
C ILE A 414 0.94 25.21 -16.79
N ASN A 415 2.03 25.86 -17.23
CA ASN A 415 3.19 26.09 -16.39
C ASN A 415 2.98 27.30 -15.49
N TYR A 416 3.88 27.44 -14.53
CA TYR A 416 4.02 28.67 -13.75
C TYR A 416 4.18 29.87 -14.67
N PHE A 417 3.60 31.01 -14.27
CA PHE A 417 3.61 32.25 -15.04
C PHE A 417 5.03 32.73 -15.42
N THR A 418 6.08 32.22 -14.75
CA THR A 418 7.47 32.38 -15.17
C THR A 418 8.17 31.01 -15.27
N GLU A 419 9.11 30.86 -16.22
CA GLU A 419 9.88 29.65 -16.56
C GLU A 419 10.33 28.83 -15.31
N ALA A 420 9.48 27.90 -14.85
CA ALA A 420 9.63 27.07 -13.65
C ALA A 420 9.64 27.78 -12.27
N LYS A 421 9.24 29.06 -12.20
CA LYS A 421 9.20 29.84 -10.96
C LYS A 421 7.74 30.19 -10.58
N PRO A 422 7.15 29.51 -9.59
CA PRO A 422 5.78 29.76 -9.15
C PRO A 422 5.60 31.16 -8.53
N GLU A 423 4.56 31.87 -8.90
CA GLU A 423 4.09 33.12 -8.32
C GLU A 423 2.79 32.95 -7.54
N SER A 424 2.50 33.85 -6.60
CA SER A 424 1.28 33.80 -5.77
C SER A 424 -0.06 33.81 -6.53
N LYS A 425 -0.07 34.17 -7.82
CA LYS A 425 -1.26 34.19 -8.67
C LYS A 425 -1.40 32.95 -9.56
N ASP A 426 -0.44 32.02 -9.51
CA ASP A 426 -0.43 30.85 -10.36
C ASP A 426 -1.63 29.94 -10.16
N PHE A 427 -2.22 29.51 -11.27
CA PHE A 427 -3.40 28.66 -11.30
C PHE A 427 -3.23 27.36 -10.47
N PRO A 428 -2.12 26.60 -10.60
CA PRO A 428 -1.89 25.43 -9.75
C PRO A 428 -1.89 25.73 -8.24
N ILE A 429 -1.29 26.87 -7.84
CA ILE A 429 -1.18 27.26 -6.42
C ILE A 429 -2.53 27.68 -5.87
N LYS A 430 -3.36 28.39 -6.67
CA LYS A 430 -4.74 28.73 -6.30
C LYS A 430 -5.55 27.48 -5.94
N LEU A 431 -5.44 26.39 -6.72
CA LEU A 431 -6.13 25.13 -6.45
C LEU A 431 -5.67 24.49 -5.13
N ALA A 432 -4.36 24.36 -4.92
CA ALA A 432 -3.82 23.79 -3.68
C ALA A 432 -4.19 24.61 -2.44
N GLY A 433 -4.05 25.93 -2.53
CA GLY A 433 -4.45 26.86 -1.46
C GLY A 433 -5.95 26.80 -1.14
N TYR A 434 -6.78 26.53 -2.14
CA TYR A 434 -8.21 26.32 -1.95
C TYR A 434 -8.51 25.02 -1.19
N PHE A 435 -7.89 23.89 -1.54
CA PHE A 435 -8.05 22.63 -0.80
C PHE A 435 -7.52 22.74 0.63
N ASN A 436 -6.38 23.41 0.84
CA ASN A 436 -5.87 23.74 2.16
C ASN A 436 -6.91 24.50 2.98
N ARG A 437 -7.49 25.55 2.39
CA ARG A 437 -8.51 26.36 3.04
C ARG A 437 -9.74 25.53 3.40
N LEU A 438 -10.23 24.67 2.51
CA LEU A 438 -11.36 23.79 2.81
C LEU A 438 -11.07 22.89 4.00
N ARG A 439 -9.89 22.24 4.05
CA ARG A 439 -9.47 21.39 5.18
C ARG A 439 -9.42 22.16 6.50
N GLU A 440 -8.93 23.40 6.47
CA GLU A 440 -8.81 24.25 7.65
C GLU A 440 -10.17 24.70 8.20
N ILE A 441 -11.09 25.12 7.32
CA ILE A 441 -12.41 25.61 7.74
C ILE A 441 -13.42 24.49 7.95
N TYR A 442 -13.14 23.26 7.54
CA TYR A 442 -14.10 22.14 7.61
C TYR A 442 -14.70 21.94 9.00
N LYS A 443 -13.91 22.12 10.05
CA LYS A 443 -14.37 21.97 11.45
C LYS A 443 -15.38 23.04 11.87
N VAL A 444 -15.35 24.21 11.23
CA VAL A 444 -16.20 25.35 11.60
C VAL A 444 -17.32 25.61 10.61
N ILE A 445 -17.22 25.14 9.35
CA ILE A 445 -18.21 25.40 8.28
C ILE A 445 -19.55 24.65 8.46
N HIS A 446 -19.77 24.01 9.60
CA HIS A 446 -21.04 23.40 9.97
C HIS A 446 -21.94 24.43 10.66
N CYS A 447 -23.24 24.35 10.43
CA CYS A 447 -24.22 25.18 11.11
C CYS A 447 -24.17 24.91 12.62
N GLN A 448 -24.08 25.97 13.45
CA GLN A 448 -24.03 25.79 14.91
C GLN A 448 -25.35 25.24 15.48
N ALA A 449 -26.48 25.59 14.86
CA ALA A 449 -27.81 25.11 15.28
C ALA A 449 -28.10 23.65 14.87
N CYS A 450 -28.06 23.31 13.57
CA CYS A 450 -28.45 21.98 13.09
C CYS A 450 -27.28 21.04 12.75
N ARG A 451 -26.03 21.49 12.89
CA ARG A 451 -24.80 20.74 12.58
C ARG A 451 -24.62 20.28 11.13
N ARG A 452 -25.55 20.60 10.21
CA ARG A 452 -25.38 20.32 8.78
C ARG A 452 -24.29 21.19 8.17
N LEU A 453 -23.60 20.66 7.16
CA LEU A 453 -22.61 21.37 6.35
C LEU A 453 -23.27 22.61 5.72
N MET A 454 -22.69 23.79 5.92
CA MET A 454 -23.18 25.02 5.31
C MET A 454 -22.73 25.11 3.85
N LEU A 455 -23.59 25.68 3.02
CA LEU A 455 -23.30 25.90 1.61
C LEU A 455 -22.60 27.24 1.41
N PRO A 456 -21.60 27.31 0.53
CA PRO A 456 -21.15 28.62 0.09
C PRO A 456 -22.29 29.38 -0.58
N ASN A 457 -22.31 30.69 -0.39
CA ASN A 457 -23.17 31.56 -1.17
C ASN A 457 -22.61 31.68 -2.59
N MET A 458 -23.24 30.98 -3.53
CA MET A 458 -22.84 30.93 -4.95
C MET A 458 -23.52 32.02 -5.79
N LYS A 459 -24.10 33.06 -5.17
CA LYS A 459 -24.79 34.12 -5.93
C LYS A 459 -23.78 34.98 -6.71
N TYR A 460 -24.18 35.37 -7.93
CA TYR A 460 -23.67 36.42 -8.84
C TYR A 460 -22.74 36.01 -10.02
N ALA A 461 -22.92 36.77 -11.13
CA ALA A 461 -22.34 36.68 -12.47
C ALA A 461 -22.52 35.33 -13.21
N ARG A 462 -23.22 35.35 -14.36
CA ARG A 462 -23.20 34.22 -15.31
C ARG A 462 -21.85 34.21 -16.00
N THR A 463 -21.16 33.09 -15.88
CA THR A 463 -19.94 32.81 -16.62
C THR A 463 -20.27 31.85 -17.74
N GLU A 464 -19.96 32.27 -18.96
CA GLU A 464 -19.97 31.41 -20.12
C GLU A 464 -18.73 30.51 -20.10
N TYR A 465 -18.92 29.24 -20.37
CA TYR A 465 -17.86 28.25 -20.41
C TYR A 465 -18.15 27.21 -21.50
N LYS A 466 -17.10 26.60 -22.04
CA LYS A 466 -17.18 25.48 -22.97
C LYS A 466 -17.13 24.16 -22.22
N ASP A 467 -17.95 23.20 -22.62
CA ASP A 467 -18.01 21.87 -22.03
C ASP A 467 -18.31 20.84 -23.12
N PHE A 468 -18.02 19.57 -22.89
CA PHE A 468 -18.32 18.53 -23.88
C PHE A 468 -19.75 18.02 -23.75
N GLU A 469 -20.46 17.97 -24.87
CA GLU A 469 -21.70 17.21 -25.05
C GLU A 469 -21.58 16.37 -26.31
N ASN A 470 -21.82 15.05 -26.19
CA ASN A 470 -21.68 14.09 -27.31
C ASN A 470 -20.34 14.23 -28.06
N GLY A 471 -19.24 14.45 -27.33
CA GLY A 471 -17.90 14.59 -27.90
C GLY A 471 -17.57 15.96 -28.51
N ILE A 472 -18.51 16.92 -28.50
CA ILE A 472 -18.32 18.25 -29.10
C ILE A 472 -18.31 19.34 -28.01
N PRO A 473 -17.38 20.31 -28.05
CA PRO A 473 -17.42 21.47 -27.17
C PRO A 473 -18.62 22.36 -27.47
N VAL A 474 -19.50 22.56 -26.48
CA VAL A 474 -20.66 23.44 -26.53
C VAL A 474 -20.52 24.58 -25.52
N VAL A 475 -21.00 25.77 -25.86
CA VAL A 475 -21.02 26.92 -24.95
C VAL A 475 -22.21 26.79 -24.00
N LYS A 476 -21.93 26.86 -22.70
CA LYS A 476 -22.90 26.82 -21.60
C LYS A 476 -22.75 28.07 -20.75
N SER A 477 -23.80 28.40 -19.99
CA SER A 477 -23.77 29.49 -19.02
C SER A 477 -24.12 28.96 -17.64
N MET A 478 -23.34 29.34 -16.63
CA MET A 478 -23.57 28.98 -15.23
C MET A 478 -23.22 30.13 -14.30
N ALA A 479 -23.87 30.23 -13.14
CA ALA A 479 -23.52 31.25 -12.14
C ALA A 479 -22.15 30.93 -11.50
N ALA A 480 -21.14 31.79 -11.68
CA ALA A 480 -19.80 31.55 -11.18
C ALA A 480 -19.64 31.81 -9.68
N ALA A 481 -18.69 31.08 -9.10
CA ALA A 481 -18.37 31.13 -7.69
C ALA A 481 -17.33 32.23 -7.37
N TYR A 482 -17.74 33.47 -7.10
CA TYR A 482 -16.81 34.45 -6.53
C TYR A 482 -16.42 34.10 -5.10
N ARG A 483 -15.13 34.32 -4.75
CA ARG A 483 -14.50 34.20 -3.41
C ARG A 483 -15.43 33.59 -2.35
N LEU A 484 -15.40 32.27 -2.25
CA LEU A 484 -16.25 31.46 -1.38
C LEU A 484 -15.93 31.70 0.10
N THR A 485 -16.29 32.85 0.65
CA THR A 485 -16.05 33.23 2.05
C THR A 485 -17.34 33.39 2.82
N VAL A 486 -18.50 33.46 2.15
CA VAL A 486 -19.81 33.55 2.80
C VAL A 486 -20.50 32.19 2.69
N PHE A 487 -20.98 31.67 3.81
CA PHE A 487 -21.64 30.38 3.91
C PHE A 487 -23.01 30.52 4.58
N HIS A 488 -23.99 29.71 4.21
CA HIS A 488 -25.34 29.73 4.78
C HIS A 488 -25.84 28.31 5.06
N CYS A 489 -26.74 28.17 6.03
CA CYS A 489 -27.41 26.89 6.28
C CYS A 489 -28.46 26.65 5.18
N ASN A 490 -28.53 25.43 4.66
CA ASN A 490 -29.54 25.01 3.68
C ASN A 490 -30.59 24.06 4.26
N ASN A 491 -30.63 23.92 5.59
CA ASN A 491 -31.62 23.08 6.24
C ASN A 491 -32.93 23.86 6.42
N GLU A 492 -33.97 23.49 5.69
CA GLU A 492 -35.28 24.16 5.70
C GLU A 492 -35.90 24.28 7.10
N SER A 493 -35.62 23.33 7.99
CA SER A 493 -36.13 23.33 9.37
C SER A 493 -35.24 24.07 10.36
N CYS A 494 -34.17 24.73 9.91
CA CYS A 494 -33.20 25.37 10.79
C CYS A 494 -33.48 26.86 10.93
N CYS A 495 -33.41 27.38 12.17
CA CYS A 495 -33.48 28.81 12.45
C CYS A 495 -32.35 29.64 11.81
N GLU A 496 -31.33 28.98 11.26
CA GLU A 496 -30.18 29.57 10.60
C GLU A 496 -30.26 29.50 9.06
N LEU A 497 -31.38 29.06 8.49
CA LEU A 497 -31.63 28.99 7.05
C LEU A 497 -31.31 30.32 6.37
N ASP A 498 -30.54 30.27 5.27
CA ASP A 498 -30.16 31.40 4.41
C ASP A 498 -29.41 32.57 5.06
N LYS A 499 -29.10 32.50 6.36
CA LYS A 499 -28.25 33.49 7.03
C LYS A 499 -26.80 33.34 6.59
N GLY A 500 -26.26 34.39 5.96
CA GLY A 500 -24.90 34.43 5.46
C GLY A 500 -23.86 34.73 6.54
N TYR A 501 -22.90 33.82 6.71
CA TYR A 501 -21.79 33.93 7.65
C TYR A 501 -20.46 33.99 6.93
N TYR A 502 -19.63 34.96 7.28
CA TYR A 502 -18.31 35.10 6.68
C TYR A 502 -17.29 34.24 7.43
N ILE A 503 -16.72 33.26 6.74
CA ILE A 503 -15.71 32.32 7.23
C ILE A 503 -14.47 32.42 6.35
N SER A 504 -13.40 33.01 6.88
CA SER A 504 -12.12 33.19 6.19
C SER A 504 -10.93 32.97 7.12
N HIS A 505 -9.71 33.22 6.64
CA HIS A 505 -8.52 33.28 7.48
C HIS A 505 -8.04 34.73 7.63
N CYS A 506 -7.41 35.04 8.76
CA CYS A 506 -6.71 36.29 8.98
C CYS A 506 -5.40 36.29 8.18
N ILE A 507 -5.27 37.23 7.25
CA ILE A 507 -4.03 37.45 6.48
C ILE A 507 -3.08 38.44 7.16
N GLY A 508 -3.53 39.11 8.22
CA GLY A 508 -2.73 40.04 8.99
C GLY A 508 -1.56 39.35 9.67
N TYR A 509 -0.36 39.88 9.48
CA TYR A 509 0.87 39.46 10.17
C TYR A 509 1.22 37.97 10.08
N GLY A 510 0.72 37.25 9.06
CA GLY A 510 0.90 35.79 8.97
C GLY A 510 0.15 35.00 10.06
N CYS A 511 -0.94 35.54 10.61
CA CYS A 511 -1.67 34.94 11.73
C CYS A 511 -2.45 33.67 11.35
N HIS A 512 -3.09 33.65 10.16
CA HIS A 512 -3.88 32.52 9.64
C HIS A 512 -5.02 32.01 10.54
N GLN A 513 -5.33 32.66 11.66
CA GLN A 513 -6.48 32.33 12.50
C GLN A 513 -7.80 32.49 11.74
N ILE A 514 -8.77 31.62 12.02
CA ILE A 514 -10.07 31.64 11.37
C ILE A 514 -10.84 32.89 11.81
N ILE A 515 -11.37 33.64 10.84
CA ILE A 515 -12.37 34.68 11.02
C ILE A 515 -13.72 34.06 10.76
N ASP A 516 -14.57 34.03 11.79
CA ASP A 516 -15.93 33.49 11.73
C ASP A 516 -16.89 34.51 12.36
N THR A 517 -17.79 35.08 11.55
CA THR A 517 -18.68 36.16 12.00
C THR A 517 -19.76 35.73 12.98
N ARG A 518 -19.93 34.43 13.24
CA ARG A 518 -20.75 33.94 14.35
C ARG A 518 -20.13 34.25 15.70
N ASN A 519 -18.79 34.27 15.75
CA ASN A 519 -18.01 34.44 16.97
C ASN A 519 -17.35 35.84 17.04
N LEU A 520 -17.09 36.48 15.90
CA LEU A 520 -16.47 37.79 15.79
C LEU A 520 -17.49 38.84 15.41
N LYS A 521 -17.84 39.70 16.36
CA LYS A 521 -18.86 40.75 16.17
C LYS A 521 -18.27 42.11 15.86
N THR A 522 -17.05 42.38 16.32
CA THR A 522 -16.44 43.71 16.24
C THR A 522 -15.74 43.94 14.91
N GLN A 523 -16.07 45.06 14.27
CA GLN A 523 -15.44 45.56 13.06
C GLN A 523 -14.66 46.84 13.37
N CYS A 524 -13.57 47.07 12.64
CA CYS A 524 -12.89 48.36 12.68
C CYS A 524 -13.68 49.41 11.87
N GLY A 525 -13.28 50.69 11.94
CA GLY A 525 -13.92 51.80 11.22
C GLY A 525 -13.98 51.67 9.68
N THR A 526 -13.30 50.66 9.10
CA THR A 526 -13.36 50.34 7.65
C THR A 526 -14.27 49.16 7.32
N GLY A 527 -15.07 48.67 8.29
CA GLY A 527 -16.00 47.56 8.10
C GLY A 527 -15.34 46.17 8.03
N LYS A 528 -14.05 46.04 8.38
CA LYS A 528 -13.34 44.74 8.45
C LYS A 528 -13.35 44.19 9.87
N TYR A 529 -13.65 42.90 10.02
CA TYR A 529 -13.60 42.20 11.29
C TYR A 529 -12.19 42.19 11.89
N ILE A 530 -12.11 42.38 13.21
CA ILE A 530 -10.85 42.41 13.95
C ILE A 530 -10.49 40.98 14.37
N CYS A 531 -9.30 40.53 13.98
CA CYS A 531 -8.83 39.19 14.30
C CYS A 531 -8.56 39.03 15.79
N ARG A 532 -9.23 38.08 16.44
CA ARG A 532 -9.01 37.76 17.87
C ARG A 532 -7.62 37.20 18.17
N GLY A 533 -6.95 36.62 17.17
CA GLY A 533 -5.62 36.05 17.33
C GLY A 533 -4.48 37.08 17.32
N CYS A 534 -4.59 38.16 16.53
CA CYS A 534 -3.49 39.12 16.34
C CYS A 534 -3.90 40.59 16.31
N GLY A 535 -5.19 40.90 16.50
CA GLY A 535 -5.73 42.26 16.45
C GLY A 535 -5.74 42.92 15.06
N SER A 536 -5.31 42.22 14.00
CA SER A 536 -5.28 42.78 12.64
C SER A 536 -6.69 42.86 12.03
N CYS A 537 -6.94 43.90 11.21
CA CYS A 537 -8.22 44.11 10.51
C CYS A 537 -8.04 44.63 9.07
N CYS A 538 -7.30 45.71 8.86
CA CYS A 538 -7.07 46.30 7.54
C CYS A 538 -5.69 46.98 7.43
N GLY A 539 -5.29 47.32 6.20
CA GLY A 539 -3.99 47.95 5.92
C GLY A 539 -3.82 49.37 6.49
N VAL A 540 -4.92 50.09 6.73
CA VAL A 540 -4.89 51.42 7.38
C VAL A 540 -4.46 51.28 8.84
N HIS A 541 -5.17 50.45 9.61
CA HIS A 541 -4.84 50.21 11.02
C HIS A 541 -3.53 49.45 11.21
N ALA A 542 -3.06 48.68 10.22
CA ALA A 542 -1.73 48.10 10.28
C ALA A 542 -0.60 49.16 10.36
N LYS A 543 -0.88 50.41 9.91
CA LYS A 543 0.04 51.55 10.00
C LYS A 543 -0.21 52.41 11.24
N SER A 544 -1.47 52.78 11.52
CA SER A 544 -1.81 53.66 12.66
C SER A 544 -1.73 52.94 14.01
N ASP A 545 -2.04 51.64 14.03
CA ASP A 545 -2.12 50.82 15.23
C ASP A 545 -1.28 49.55 15.03
N PRO A 546 0.06 49.64 15.07
CA PRO A 546 0.94 48.51 14.73
C PRO A 546 0.74 47.27 15.61
N ALA A 547 0.24 47.47 16.84
CA ALA A 547 -0.11 46.43 17.80
C ALA A 547 -1.48 45.77 17.53
N GLY A 548 -2.30 46.34 16.63
CA GLY A 548 -3.64 45.89 16.31
C GLY A 548 -4.73 46.54 17.16
N LEU A 549 -5.97 46.16 16.88
CA LEU A 549 -7.16 46.60 17.61
C LEU A 549 -7.72 45.44 18.44
N CYS A 550 -8.44 45.78 19.51
CA CYS A 550 -9.12 44.83 20.37
C CYS A 550 -10.29 44.18 19.63
N ALA A 551 -10.35 42.85 19.63
CA ALA A 551 -11.41 42.11 18.96
C ALA A 551 -12.76 42.19 19.71
N ASP A 552 -12.75 42.56 20.99
CA ASP A 552 -13.97 42.60 21.81
C ASP A 552 -14.60 44.01 21.82
N CYS A 553 -13.81 45.09 21.77
CA CYS A 553 -14.34 46.47 21.86
C CYS A 553 -13.80 47.45 20.79
N GLY A 554 -12.87 47.05 19.93
CA GLY A 554 -12.34 47.88 18.85
C GLY A 554 -11.27 48.90 19.27
N SER A 555 -11.02 49.08 20.57
CA SER A 555 -9.98 50.01 21.06
C SER A 555 -8.56 49.53 20.71
N PRO A 556 -7.57 50.43 20.55
CA PRO A 556 -6.18 50.05 20.26
C PRO A 556 -5.60 49.06 21.29
N LEU A 557 -4.71 48.18 20.84
CA LEU A 557 -3.93 47.30 21.72
C LEU A 557 -2.63 47.98 22.14
N LYS A 558 -2.22 47.78 23.40
CA LYS A 558 -0.93 48.18 23.95
C LYS A 558 -0.05 46.96 24.15
N ILE A 559 1.22 47.06 23.77
CA ILE A 559 2.21 46.02 24.06
C ILE A 559 2.74 46.24 25.48
N LEU A 560 2.69 45.20 26.29
CA LEU A 560 3.16 45.15 27.66
C LEU A 560 4.16 44.00 27.80
N GLN A 561 5.03 44.07 28.80
CA GLN A 561 6.08 43.09 29.04
C GLN A 561 5.81 42.37 30.36
N LYS A 562 6.03 41.05 30.40
CA LYS A 562 6.01 40.24 31.61
C LYS A 562 7.22 39.31 31.67
N THR A 563 7.68 39.00 32.87
CA THR A 563 8.78 38.04 33.09
C THR A 563 8.21 36.65 33.32
N VAL A 564 8.60 35.68 32.48
CA VAL A 564 8.19 34.28 32.60
C VAL A 564 9.46 33.42 32.62
N LYS A 565 9.70 32.69 33.72
CA LYS A 565 10.87 31.81 33.88
C LYS A 565 12.22 32.49 33.59
N GLY A 566 12.38 33.74 34.02
CA GLY A 566 13.62 34.52 33.82
C GLY A 566 13.74 35.21 32.46
N TYR A 567 12.79 35.01 31.54
CA TYR A 567 12.79 35.66 30.22
C TYR A 567 11.70 36.74 30.15
N SER A 568 12.04 37.85 29.49
CA SER A 568 11.09 38.92 29.17
C SER A 568 10.30 38.58 27.92
N VAL A 569 8.97 38.54 28.04
CA VAL A 569 8.06 38.28 26.92
C VAL A 569 7.03 39.39 26.77
N ASN A 570 6.78 39.79 25.52
CA ASN A 570 5.74 40.77 25.18
C ASN A 570 4.37 40.10 25.12
N PHE A 571 3.31 40.80 25.55
CA PHE A 571 1.91 40.45 25.32
C PHE A 571 1.13 41.72 24.94
N ALA A 572 0.00 41.59 24.25
CA ALA A 572 -0.86 42.75 23.98
C ALA A 572 -2.05 42.78 24.94
N LYS A 573 -2.44 43.96 25.40
CA LYS A 573 -3.65 44.19 26.20
C LYS A 573 -4.47 45.32 25.61
N CYS A 574 -5.80 45.22 25.69
CA CYS A 574 -6.69 46.31 25.31
C CYS A 574 -6.37 47.59 26.11
N SER A 575 -6.38 48.74 25.42
CA SER A 575 -6.20 50.05 26.03
C SER A 575 -7.41 50.55 26.83
N SER A 576 -8.59 49.98 26.61
CA SER A 576 -9.81 50.34 27.33
C SER A 576 -9.81 49.73 28.73
N SER A 577 -10.12 50.55 29.74
CA SER A 577 -10.20 50.12 31.15
C SER A 577 -11.30 49.08 31.39
N ASN A 578 -12.31 49.04 30.52
CA ASN A 578 -13.49 48.18 30.67
C ASN A 578 -13.40 46.92 29.81
N CYS A 579 -12.21 46.58 29.30
CA CYS A 579 -12.00 45.43 28.44
C CYS A 579 -10.75 44.65 28.86
N GLU A 580 -10.92 43.39 29.23
CA GLU A 580 -9.84 42.52 29.69
C GLU A 580 -9.15 41.75 28.56
N PHE A 581 -9.47 42.05 27.30
CA PHE A 581 -8.93 41.34 26.15
C PHE A 581 -7.39 41.43 26.09
N THR A 582 -6.75 40.26 25.96
CA THR A 582 -5.29 40.11 25.84
C THR A 582 -4.90 39.16 24.71
N ILE A 583 -3.71 39.36 24.16
CA ILE A 583 -3.05 38.45 23.22
C ILE A 583 -1.72 38.02 23.84
N GLU A 584 -1.61 36.74 24.14
CA GLU A 584 -0.40 36.12 24.69
C GLU A 584 0.78 36.16 23.71
N SER A 585 1.99 36.16 24.26
CA SER A 585 3.24 36.31 23.50
C SER A 585 3.39 35.36 22.31
N GLY A 586 2.99 34.10 22.49
CA GLY A 586 3.05 33.08 21.43
C GLY A 586 2.22 33.43 20.19
N ASN A 587 1.15 34.22 20.37
CA ASN A 587 0.18 34.60 19.33
C ASN A 587 0.43 35.99 18.75
N LEU A 588 1.38 36.74 19.31
CA LEU A 588 1.77 38.03 18.74
C LEU A 588 2.45 37.84 17.37
N PRO A 589 2.27 38.80 16.44
CA PRO A 589 3.11 38.92 15.26
C PRO A 589 4.61 38.84 15.59
N ALA A 590 5.43 38.18 14.76
CA ALA A 590 6.87 38.03 15.00
C ALA A 590 7.58 39.36 15.30
N LYS A 591 7.20 40.44 14.59
CA LYS A 591 7.71 41.81 14.81
C LYS A 591 7.40 42.39 16.21
N LEU A 592 6.47 41.80 16.96
CA LEU A 592 6.02 42.23 18.28
C LEU A 592 6.38 41.24 19.39
N LYS A 593 6.89 40.05 19.06
CA LYS A 593 7.21 38.98 20.04
C LYS A 593 8.40 39.33 20.92
N HIS A 594 9.39 40.04 20.37
CA HIS A 594 10.64 40.35 21.04
C HIS A 594 10.83 41.86 21.21
N PRO A 595 11.44 42.31 22.32
CA PRO A 595 11.87 43.69 22.46
C PRO A 595 12.87 44.03 21.35
N ALA A 596 12.87 45.28 20.87
CA ALA A 596 13.74 45.75 19.79
C ALA A 596 15.25 45.52 20.06
N SER A 597 15.66 45.20 21.29
CA SER A 597 17.04 44.97 21.72
C SER A 597 17.60 43.57 21.47
N THR A 598 16.91 42.68 20.74
CA THR A 598 17.36 41.27 20.52
C THR A 598 17.68 40.92 19.06
N TRP A 599 17.77 41.92 18.17
CA TRP A 599 18.16 41.75 16.77
C TRP A 599 19.56 42.36 16.49
N GLN A 600 20.56 42.00 17.29
CA GLN A 600 21.97 42.17 16.92
C GLN A 600 22.54 40.85 16.43
#